data_AF-A0A9P1HNG2-F1
#
_entry.id   AF-A0A9P1HNG2-F1
#
_cell.length_a   1.000
_cell.length_b   1.000
_cell.length_c   1.000
_cell.angle_alpha   90.00
_cell.angle_beta   90.00
_cell.angle_gamma   90.00
#
_symmetry.space_group_name_H-M   'P 1'
#
loop_
_entity.id
_entity.type
_entity.pdbx_description
1 polymer ?
#
loop_
_entity_poly.entity_id
_entity_poly.type
_entity_poly.pdbx_seq_one_letter_code
_entity_poly.pdbx_strand_id
1 'polypeptide(L)'
;MASGPKEDVYESEGACEGEKNVFAREESNDPDVELVYLDIDSARKRYVNCNVNSAGVDFSDSIAKKKKKCYGSNSYVLEVTGKEYEEPETDVQRINRLTCEINELHDKLNADESPEGKQGRAAISKLMEELKTVSVLKKSGAPTRSSEVSTKKAEATSSANSDSKVISLEKRVKRLEALVGSFDSTKPPLVDALEDLKFRTESLNPTIVEGLETRVNQIMTKVQQIEEKREKSIDSETETNARELLDLMNKWDVACSALPSNLKKIQALSKLHEQAASFSQRLTLLAGVREQMERSMKADKDMMERLQGEAATKIEKVMSGIKILEGRVEQLKSS
;
A
#
# COMPACT_ATOMS: atom_id res chain seq x y z
N MET A 1 -9.30 -68.88 3.42
CA MET A 1 -9.31 -67.66 4.25
C MET A 1 -9.52 -66.49 3.31
N ALA A 2 -10.77 -66.04 3.16
CA ALA A 2 -11.08 -64.92 2.29
C ALA A 2 -10.64 -63.63 3.00
N SER A 3 -9.70 -62.91 2.38
CA SER A 3 -9.31 -61.57 2.82
C SER A 3 -10.53 -60.67 2.67
N GLY A 4 -11.06 -60.16 3.77
CA GLY A 4 -12.06 -59.09 3.74
C GLY A 4 -11.49 -57.84 3.05
N PRO A 5 -12.36 -56.93 2.56
CA PRO A 5 -11.91 -55.67 1.98
C PRO A 5 -11.12 -54.87 3.02
N LYS A 6 -9.93 -54.44 2.63
CA LYS A 6 -9.04 -53.61 3.46
C LYS A 6 -9.60 -52.19 3.49
N GLU A 7 -9.70 -51.57 4.65
CA GLU A 7 -10.12 -50.17 4.78
C GLU A 7 -9.07 -49.25 4.13
N ASP A 8 -9.54 -48.26 3.37
CA ASP A 8 -8.66 -47.31 2.66
C ASP A 8 -7.95 -46.35 3.63
N VAL A 9 -8.50 -46.15 4.83
CA VAL A 9 -7.99 -45.21 5.83
C VAL A 9 -8.06 -45.85 7.23
N TYR A 10 -6.92 -45.92 7.91
CA TYR A 10 -6.79 -46.39 9.30
C TYR A 10 -6.41 -45.20 10.19
N GLU A 11 -7.41 -44.54 10.76
CA GLU A 11 -7.24 -43.40 11.67
C GLU A 11 -7.65 -43.78 13.11
N SER A 12 -6.99 -43.18 14.10
CA SER A 12 -7.38 -43.30 15.50
C SER A 12 -8.72 -42.60 15.74
N GLU A 13 -9.59 -43.16 16.60
CA GLU A 13 -10.87 -42.56 16.98
C GLU A 13 -10.66 -41.09 17.39
N GLY A 14 -11.19 -40.17 16.57
CA GLY A 14 -10.95 -38.74 16.71
C GLY A 14 -11.36 -38.24 18.10
N ALA A 15 -10.40 -37.76 18.88
CA ALA A 15 -10.70 -37.12 20.15
C ALA A 15 -11.50 -35.84 19.88
N CYS A 16 -12.68 -35.70 20.49
CA CYS A 16 -13.35 -34.41 20.60
C CYS A 16 -12.53 -33.53 21.54
N GLU A 17 -11.46 -32.92 21.04
CA GLU A 17 -10.81 -31.80 21.72
C GLU A 17 -11.82 -30.66 21.74
N GLY A 18 -12.55 -30.55 22.85
CA GLY A 18 -13.63 -29.58 23.00
C GLY A 18 -13.12 -28.18 22.65
N GLU A 19 -13.84 -27.51 21.75
CA GLU A 19 -13.72 -26.09 21.45
C GLU A 19 -13.99 -25.27 22.72
N LYS A 20 -13.03 -25.25 23.63
CA LYS A 20 -12.98 -24.20 24.62
C LYS A 20 -12.35 -23.03 23.91
N ASN A 21 -13.20 -22.17 23.36
CA ASN A 21 -12.82 -20.83 22.98
C ASN A 21 -12.52 -20.05 24.28
N VAL A 22 -11.41 -20.41 24.94
CA VAL A 22 -10.87 -19.70 26.10
C VAL A 22 -10.17 -18.46 25.54
N PHE A 23 -10.95 -17.52 25.02
CA PHE A 23 -10.50 -16.13 25.04
C PHE A 23 -10.53 -15.68 26.50
N ALA A 24 -9.52 -16.13 27.26
CA ALA A 24 -9.16 -15.47 28.50
C ALA A 24 -8.67 -14.09 28.10
N ARG A 25 -9.59 -13.13 28.09
CA ARG A 25 -9.20 -11.73 28.06
C ARG A 25 -8.43 -11.50 29.35
N GLU A 26 -7.12 -11.33 29.25
CA GLU A 26 -6.31 -10.81 30.34
C GLU A 26 -6.78 -9.39 30.63
N GLU A 27 -7.85 -9.25 31.42
CA GLU A 27 -8.17 -7.98 32.07
C GLU A 27 -7.10 -7.79 33.14
N SER A 28 -6.06 -7.04 32.80
CA SER A 28 -5.06 -6.56 33.76
C SER A 28 -5.76 -5.66 34.77
N ASN A 29 -6.33 -6.27 35.80
CA ASN A 29 -6.86 -5.62 36.99
C ASN A 29 -5.69 -5.28 37.94
N ASP A 30 -4.64 -4.66 37.42
CA ASP A 30 -3.54 -4.14 38.23
C ASP A 30 -4.02 -2.88 38.97
N PRO A 31 -3.90 -2.81 40.30
CA PRO A 31 -4.38 -1.67 41.09
C PRO A 31 -3.66 -0.35 40.78
N ASP A 32 -2.48 -0.42 40.16
CA ASP A 32 -1.66 0.74 39.78
C ASP A 32 -1.90 1.19 38.32
N VAL A 33 -2.76 0.51 37.55
CA VAL A 33 -3.04 0.81 36.13
C VAL A 33 -4.50 1.21 35.96
N GLU A 34 -4.75 2.46 35.58
CA GLU A 34 -6.10 2.93 35.23
C GLU A 34 -6.43 2.61 33.76
N LEU A 35 -7.42 1.73 33.56
CA LEU A 35 -7.96 1.42 32.23
C LEU A 35 -8.95 2.51 31.81
N VAL A 36 -8.46 3.52 31.08
CA VAL A 36 -9.30 4.59 30.53
C VAL A 36 -10.00 4.11 29.25
N TYR A 37 -11.33 4.04 29.27
CA TYR A 37 -12.13 3.75 28.07
C TYR A 37 -12.10 4.93 27.09
N LEU A 38 -11.57 4.69 25.90
CA LEU A 38 -11.49 5.68 24.82
C LEU A 38 -12.68 5.54 23.87
N ASP A 39 -13.65 6.43 24.01
CA ASP A 39 -14.70 6.61 23.00
C ASP A 39 -14.19 7.53 21.88
N ILE A 40 -13.91 6.93 20.72
CA ILE A 40 -13.42 7.61 19.52
C ILE A 40 -14.41 8.68 19.05
N ASP A 41 -15.72 8.44 19.15
CA ASP A 41 -16.73 9.38 18.68
C ASP A 41 -16.82 10.61 19.59
N SER A 42 -16.77 10.40 20.91
CA SER A 42 -16.70 11.49 21.89
C SER A 42 -15.40 12.28 21.77
N ALA A 43 -14.25 11.61 21.60
CA ALA A 43 -12.97 12.28 21.39
C ALA A 43 -12.99 13.11 20.10
N ARG A 44 -13.50 12.55 18.99
CA ARG A 44 -13.64 13.26 17.72
C ARG A 44 -14.49 14.51 17.88
N LYS A 45 -15.67 14.42 18.50
CA LYS A 45 -16.55 15.60 18.75
C LYS A 45 -15.83 16.71 19.53
N ARG A 46 -14.97 16.36 20.49
CA ARG A 46 -14.19 17.34 21.28
C ARG A 46 -13.15 18.08 20.45
N TYR A 47 -12.49 17.40 19.51
CA TYR A 47 -11.34 17.95 18.78
C TYR A 47 -11.62 18.36 17.34
N VAL A 48 -12.82 18.13 16.79
CA VAL A 48 -13.16 18.49 15.39
C VAL A 48 -12.88 19.97 15.05
N ASN A 49 -13.03 20.87 16.02
CA ASN A 49 -12.83 22.31 15.82
C ASN A 49 -11.49 22.83 16.37
N CYS A 50 -10.61 21.95 16.84
CA CYS A 50 -9.30 22.32 17.37
C CYS A 50 -8.25 22.21 16.26
N ASN A 51 -7.73 23.35 15.80
CA ASN A 51 -6.63 23.38 14.83
C ASN A 51 -5.29 23.54 15.55
N VAL A 52 -4.29 22.76 15.16
CA VAL A 52 -2.92 22.88 15.68
C VAL A 52 -2.12 23.78 14.76
N ASN A 53 -1.55 24.87 15.28
CA ASN A 53 -0.66 25.76 14.53
C ASN A 53 0.77 25.20 14.54
N SER A 54 1.30 24.82 13.38
CA SER A 54 2.66 24.31 13.21
C SER A 54 3.67 25.37 12.75
N ALA A 55 3.27 26.63 12.58
CA ALA A 55 4.12 27.68 11.99
C ALA A 55 5.38 28.03 12.82
N GLY A 56 5.42 27.65 14.11
CA GLY A 56 6.56 27.86 14.99
C GLY A 56 7.36 26.60 15.33
N VAL A 57 7.04 25.46 14.69
CA VAL A 57 7.72 24.19 14.99
C VAL A 57 8.92 24.04 14.06
N ASP A 58 10.09 24.47 14.56
CA ASP A 58 11.37 24.27 13.89
C ASP A 58 12.10 23.04 14.48
N PHE A 59 12.25 22.00 13.67
CA PHE A 59 13.02 20.80 14.04
C PHE A 59 14.51 20.91 13.65
N SER A 60 14.97 22.08 13.25
CA SER A 60 16.36 22.33 12.82
C SER A 60 17.34 22.53 13.99
N ASP A 61 16.98 22.15 15.24
CA ASP A 61 17.96 22.13 16.32
C ASP A 61 19.01 21.06 15.99
N SER A 62 20.23 21.53 15.70
CA SER A 62 21.31 20.67 15.26
C SER A 62 21.74 19.76 16.41
N ILE A 63 21.68 18.44 16.21
CA ILE A 63 22.20 17.43 17.14
C ILE A 63 23.73 17.52 17.31
N ALA A 64 24.42 18.25 16.42
CA ALA A 64 25.84 18.51 16.56
C ALA A 64 26.08 19.55 17.67
N LYS A 65 26.95 19.21 18.64
CA LYS A 65 27.42 20.10 19.71
C LYS A 65 28.27 21.26 19.14
N LYS A 66 27.67 22.16 18.36
CA LYS A 66 28.27 23.48 18.05
C LYS A 66 27.91 24.42 19.20
N LYS A 67 28.88 25.21 19.67
CA LYS A 67 28.64 26.25 20.68
C LYS A 67 27.51 27.15 20.18
N LYS A 68 26.37 27.15 20.88
CA LYS A 68 25.25 28.05 20.58
C LYS A 68 25.75 29.50 20.73
N LYS A 69 25.35 30.38 19.80
CA LYS A 69 25.50 31.83 19.96
C LYS A 69 24.63 32.26 21.14
N CYS A 70 25.20 32.31 22.34
CA CYS A 70 24.53 32.88 23.49
C CYS A 70 24.63 34.41 23.40
N TYR A 71 23.50 35.07 23.71
CA TYR A 71 23.36 36.51 23.71
C TYR A 71 24.24 37.13 24.79
N GLY A 72 25.33 37.78 24.38
CA GLY A 72 25.98 38.82 25.16
C GLY A 72 25.22 40.13 24.97
N SER A 73 24.81 40.74 26.07
CA SER A 73 24.10 42.01 26.13
C SER A 73 24.74 43.09 25.24
N ASN A 74 23.97 43.59 24.27
CA ASN A 74 24.12 44.87 23.57
C ASN A 74 25.48 45.25 22.97
N SER A 75 26.09 44.39 22.16
CA SER A 75 26.95 44.87 21.08
C SER A 75 26.97 43.88 19.93
N TYR A 76 26.69 44.36 18.72
CA TYR A 76 26.90 43.62 17.48
C TYR A 76 28.35 43.13 17.43
N VAL A 77 28.61 41.87 17.77
CA VAL A 77 29.92 41.26 17.55
C VAL A 77 30.03 40.98 16.06
N LEU A 78 30.57 41.93 15.31
CA LEU A 78 31.02 41.72 13.94
C LEU A 78 32.20 40.74 13.99
N GLU A 79 31.97 39.48 13.64
CA GLU A 79 33.07 38.55 13.38
C GLU A 79 33.76 39.01 12.08
N VAL A 80 34.88 39.71 12.23
CA VAL A 80 35.81 40.03 11.13
C VAL A 80 36.96 39.05 11.23
N THR A 81 37.03 38.13 10.27
CA THR A 81 38.10 37.14 10.20
C THR A 81 39.39 37.82 9.74
N GLY A 82 40.45 37.74 10.56
CA GLY A 82 41.77 38.28 10.22
C GLY A 82 42.46 37.47 9.12
N LYS A 83 43.47 38.05 8.47
CA LYS A 83 44.24 37.43 7.35
C LYS A 83 44.93 36.11 7.69
N GLU A 84 45.01 35.73 8.97
CA GLU A 84 45.73 34.53 9.46
C GLU A 84 44.81 33.35 9.80
N TYR A 85 43.52 33.42 9.47
CA TYR A 85 42.58 32.33 9.74
C TYR A 85 42.53 31.34 8.56
N GLU A 86 42.84 30.08 8.81
CA GLU A 86 42.98 29.01 7.80
C GLU A 86 41.64 28.54 7.17
N GLU A 87 40.49 28.89 7.77
CA GLU A 87 39.18 28.50 7.25
C GLU A 87 38.66 29.46 6.17
N PRO A 88 38.03 28.95 5.08
CA PRO A 88 37.48 29.80 4.03
C PRO A 88 36.34 30.67 4.59
N GLU A 89 36.47 31.98 4.41
CA GLU A 89 35.48 32.97 4.88
C GLU A 89 34.06 32.66 4.40
N THR A 90 33.12 32.70 5.33
CA THR A 90 31.69 32.76 4.98
C THR A 90 31.37 34.09 4.31
N ASP A 91 30.41 34.08 3.39
CA ASP A 91 30.03 35.29 2.65
C ASP A 91 29.64 36.47 3.55
N VAL A 92 29.05 36.20 4.72
CA VAL A 92 28.64 37.25 5.68
C VAL A 92 29.87 37.87 6.34
N GLN A 93 30.87 37.06 6.71
CA GLN A 93 32.15 37.55 7.24
C GLN A 93 32.93 38.35 6.19
N ARG A 94 32.90 37.90 4.93
CA ARG A 94 33.52 38.63 3.80
C ARG A 94 32.89 40.01 3.59
N ILE A 95 31.56 40.10 3.64
CA ILE A 95 30.84 41.38 3.54
C ILE A 95 31.20 42.30 4.71
N ASN A 96 31.30 41.76 5.93
CA ASN A 96 31.69 42.54 7.11
C ASN A 96 33.12 43.09 6.99
N ARG A 97 34.10 42.26 6.56
CA ARG A 97 35.48 42.73 6.34
C ARG A 97 35.54 43.83 5.28
N LEU A 98 34.90 43.63 4.13
CA LEU A 98 34.88 44.63 3.06
C LEU A 98 34.26 45.94 3.55
N THR A 99 33.20 45.87 4.37
CA THR A 99 32.60 47.06 4.99
C THR A 99 33.63 47.82 5.85
N CYS A 100 34.44 47.12 6.64
CA CYS A 100 35.51 47.73 7.43
C CYS A 100 36.63 48.33 6.56
N GLU A 101 37.12 47.60 5.55
CA GLU A 101 38.18 48.06 4.65
C GLU A 101 37.76 49.31 3.86
N ILE A 102 36.50 49.35 3.41
CA ILE A 102 35.95 50.49 2.67
C ILE A 102 35.75 51.71 3.57
N ASN A 103 35.33 51.50 4.82
CA ASN A 103 35.26 52.59 5.81
C ASN A 103 36.66 53.15 6.11
N GLU A 104 37.68 52.29 6.25
CA GLU A 104 39.06 52.74 6.47
C GLU A 104 39.61 53.54 5.26
N LEU A 105 39.33 53.08 4.03
CA LEU A 105 39.68 53.82 2.82
C LEU A 105 38.93 55.16 2.71
N HIS A 106 37.65 55.18 3.09
CA HIS A 106 36.86 56.40 3.17
C HIS A 106 37.46 57.41 4.14
N ASP A 107 37.90 56.96 5.32
CA ASP A 107 38.50 57.83 6.34
C ASP A 107 39.89 58.34 5.93
N LYS A 108 40.72 57.51 5.29
CA LYS A 108 42.01 57.94 4.72
C LYS A 108 41.82 59.01 3.65
N LEU A 109 40.81 58.87 2.79
CA LEU A 109 40.52 59.85 1.75
C LEU A 109 39.86 61.13 2.27
N ASN A 110 39.19 61.06 3.43
CA ASN A 110 38.69 62.25 4.13
C ASN A 110 39.82 63.05 4.79
N ALA A 111 40.93 62.40 5.15
CA ALA A 111 42.09 63.05 5.73
C ALA A 111 42.99 63.73 4.68
N ASP A 112 42.82 63.44 3.39
CA ASP A 112 43.65 63.93 2.30
C ASP A 112 42.92 65.05 1.51
N GLU A 113 43.29 66.31 1.73
CA GLU A 113 42.68 67.52 1.12
C GLU A 113 43.15 67.79 -0.34
N SER A 114 43.58 66.74 -1.05
CA SER A 114 44.00 66.83 -2.46
C SER A 114 42.80 66.92 -3.42
N PRO A 115 42.85 67.71 -4.51
CA PRO A 115 41.73 67.83 -5.46
C PRO A 115 41.33 66.50 -6.13
N GLU A 116 42.27 65.55 -6.26
CA GLU A 116 41.99 64.19 -6.77
C GLU A 116 41.19 63.34 -5.76
N GLY A 117 41.34 63.61 -4.46
CA GLY A 117 40.61 62.90 -3.38
C GLY A 117 39.11 63.21 -3.36
N LYS A 118 38.70 64.39 -3.83
CA LYS A 118 37.28 64.81 -3.88
C LYS A 118 36.45 63.94 -4.82
N GLN A 119 37.01 63.51 -5.94
CA GLN A 119 36.33 62.64 -6.90
C GLN A 119 36.28 61.18 -6.40
N GLY A 120 37.36 60.69 -5.78
CA GLY A 120 37.41 59.37 -5.15
C GLY A 120 36.41 59.22 -3.99
N ARG A 121 36.20 60.28 -3.20
CA ARG A 121 35.30 60.28 -2.04
C ARG A 121 33.84 60.02 -2.44
N ALA A 122 33.38 60.63 -3.53
CA ALA A 122 32.02 60.40 -4.05
C ALA A 122 31.83 58.97 -4.56
N ALA A 123 32.87 58.35 -5.15
CA ALA A 123 32.82 56.97 -5.62
C ALA A 123 32.78 55.96 -4.46
N ILE A 124 33.60 56.16 -3.43
CA ILE A 124 33.63 55.29 -2.24
C ILE A 124 32.30 55.35 -1.47
N SER A 125 31.69 56.54 -1.37
CA SER A 125 30.37 56.69 -0.74
C SER A 125 29.27 55.89 -1.45
N LYS A 126 29.26 55.87 -2.80
CA LYS A 126 28.31 55.06 -3.57
C LYS A 126 28.53 53.57 -3.35
N LEU A 127 29.79 53.12 -3.32
CA LEU A 127 30.13 51.72 -3.11
C LEU A 127 29.74 51.23 -1.69
N MET A 128 29.78 52.12 -0.69
CA MET A 128 29.25 51.85 0.65
C MET A 128 27.72 51.66 0.65
N GLU A 129 26.98 52.47 -0.11
CA GLU A 129 25.53 52.32 -0.26
C GLU A 129 25.16 51.01 -0.97
N GLU A 130 25.88 50.66 -2.04
CA GLU A 130 25.69 49.40 -2.77
C GLU A 130 25.91 48.18 -1.85
N LEU A 131 26.98 48.15 -1.05
CA LEU A 131 27.20 47.06 -0.08
C LEU A 131 26.11 46.97 1.00
N LYS A 132 25.60 48.12 1.46
CA LYS A 132 24.48 48.15 2.41
C LYS A 132 23.23 47.52 1.79
N THR A 133 22.90 47.82 0.53
CA THR A 133 21.73 47.22 -0.14
C THR A 133 21.88 45.70 -0.31
N VAL A 134 23.05 45.20 -0.72
CA VAL A 134 23.34 43.76 -0.85
C VAL A 134 23.21 43.03 0.49
N SER A 135 23.61 43.67 1.59
CA SER A 135 23.47 43.08 2.94
C SER A 135 22.01 42.91 3.39
N VAL A 136 21.10 43.75 2.89
CA VAL A 136 19.66 43.70 3.20
C VAL A 136 18.95 42.64 2.35
N LEU A 137 19.29 42.55 1.06
CA LEU A 137 18.75 41.52 0.15
C LEU A 137 19.04 40.10 0.64
N LYS A 138 20.22 39.83 1.22
CA LYS A 138 20.55 38.50 1.77
C LYS A 138 19.79 38.14 3.06
N LYS A 139 19.31 39.13 3.82
CA LYS A 139 18.46 38.91 5.01
C LYS A 139 16.98 38.72 4.65
N SER A 140 16.58 39.09 3.44
CA SER A 140 15.22 38.99 2.91
C SER A 140 15.12 37.91 1.81
N GLY A 141 15.20 36.63 2.19
CA GLY A 141 15.02 35.52 1.24
C GLY A 141 13.56 35.32 0.82
N ALA A 142 13.28 35.32 -0.49
CA ALA A 142 12.04 34.79 -1.05
C ALA A 142 12.28 34.10 -2.42
N PRO A 143 11.79 32.85 -2.63
CA PRO A 143 11.78 32.18 -3.92
C PRO A 143 10.41 32.28 -4.59
N THR A 144 10.35 32.67 -5.87
CA THR A 144 9.11 32.63 -6.65
C THR A 144 9.04 31.32 -7.45
N ARG A 145 8.21 30.37 -7.00
CA ARG A 145 7.80 29.17 -7.74
C ARG A 145 6.59 29.51 -8.61
N SER A 146 6.72 29.39 -9.93
CA SER A 146 5.59 29.37 -10.87
C SER A 146 4.94 27.99 -10.88
N SER A 147 3.66 27.93 -10.54
CA SER A 147 2.81 26.75 -10.63
C SER A 147 1.94 26.88 -11.88
N GLU A 148 2.17 26.03 -12.87
CA GLU A 148 1.18 25.73 -13.92
C GLU A 148 0.56 24.38 -13.62
N VAL A 149 -0.65 24.38 -13.05
CA VAL A 149 -1.50 23.21 -12.97
C VAL A 149 -2.45 23.26 -14.16
N SER A 150 -2.13 22.50 -15.20
CA SER A 150 -3.07 22.18 -16.27
C SER A 150 -4.15 21.25 -15.74
N THR A 151 -5.33 21.80 -15.48
CA THR A 151 -6.57 21.08 -15.25
C THR A 151 -6.94 20.26 -16.50
N LYS A 152 -6.79 18.93 -16.43
CA LYS A 152 -7.48 18.02 -17.36
C LYS A 152 -8.85 17.64 -16.80
N LYS A 153 -9.83 17.79 -17.68
CA LYS A 153 -11.27 17.80 -17.45
C LYS A 153 -11.85 16.39 -17.63
N ALA A 154 -12.62 15.99 -16.62
CA ALA A 154 -13.84 15.16 -16.64
C ALA A 154 -13.96 13.93 -17.56
N GLU A 155 -13.97 12.75 -16.95
CA GLU A 155 -14.62 11.53 -17.48
C GLU A 155 -15.26 10.67 -16.37
N ALA A 156 -15.68 11.29 -15.25
CA ALA A 156 -16.06 10.59 -14.02
C ALA A 156 -17.58 10.42 -13.76
N THR A 157 -18.46 10.70 -14.71
CA THR A 157 -19.91 10.77 -14.43
C THR A 157 -20.67 9.45 -14.53
N SER A 158 -20.15 8.41 -15.19
CA SER A 158 -20.83 7.09 -15.26
C SER A 158 -20.43 6.14 -14.12
N SER A 159 -19.15 6.11 -13.72
CA SER A 159 -18.67 5.25 -12.61
C SER A 159 -19.20 5.69 -11.25
N ALA A 160 -19.33 7.00 -11.00
CA ALA A 160 -19.80 7.51 -9.71
C ALA A 160 -21.21 7.02 -9.34
N ASN A 161 -22.07 6.73 -10.33
CA ASN A 161 -23.43 6.24 -10.11
C ASN A 161 -23.48 4.74 -9.80
N SER A 162 -22.59 3.91 -10.36
CA SER A 162 -22.47 2.51 -9.94
C SER A 162 -21.84 2.40 -8.56
N ASP A 163 -20.80 3.19 -8.31
CA ASP A 163 -20.05 3.16 -7.05
C ASP A 163 -20.92 3.68 -5.89
N SER A 164 -21.72 4.72 -6.10
CA SER A 164 -22.68 5.18 -5.08
C SER A 164 -23.77 4.15 -4.76
N LYS A 165 -24.25 3.39 -5.75
CA LYS A 165 -25.20 2.29 -5.52
C LYS A 165 -24.54 1.14 -4.75
N VAL A 166 -23.31 0.76 -5.10
CA VAL A 166 -22.53 -0.24 -4.36
C VAL A 166 -22.34 0.18 -2.91
N ILE A 167 -21.92 1.44 -2.66
CA ILE A 167 -21.78 1.99 -1.31
C ILE A 167 -23.11 1.99 -0.54
N SER A 168 -24.24 2.24 -1.21
CA SER A 168 -25.56 2.19 -0.58
C SER A 168 -25.95 0.76 -0.18
N LEU A 169 -25.62 -0.23 -1.03
CA LEU A 169 -25.84 -1.64 -0.76
C LEU A 169 -24.92 -2.12 0.36
N GLU A 170 -23.63 -1.75 0.35
CA GLU A 170 -22.69 -2.06 1.44
C GLU A 170 -23.16 -1.50 2.78
N LYS A 171 -23.62 -0.24 2.81
CA LYS A 171 -24.19 0.34 4.04
C LYS A 171 -25.42 -0.43 4.52
N ARG A 172 -26.26 -0.90 3.59
CA ARG A 172 -27.45 -1.70 3.95
C ARG A 172 -27.06 -3.09 4.43
N VAL A 173 -26.12 -3.75 3.78
CA VAL A 173 -25.56 -5.05 4.19
C VAL A 173 -24.95 -4.94 5.58
N LYS A 174 -24.12 -3.92 5.83
CA LYS A 174 -23.54 -3.67 7.16
C LYS A 174 -24.58 -3.47 8.26
N ARG A 175 -25.70 -2.79 7.95
CA ARG A 175 -26.82 -2.67 8.90
C ARG A 175 -27.51 -4.01 9.16
N LEU A 176 -27.72 -4.81 8.12
CA LEU A 176 -28.31 -6.15 8.26
C LEU A 176 -27.37 -7.07 9.05
N GLU A 177 -26.07 -7.03 8.80
CA GLU A 177 -25.06 -7.76 9.56
C GLU A 177 -25.00 -7.31 11.03
N ALA A 178 -25.11 -6.01 11.30
CA ALA A 178 -25.16 -5.52 12.68
C ALA A 178 -26.43 -5.97 13.43
N LEU A 179 -27.56 -6.10 12.73
CA LEU A 179 -28.83 -6.57 13.31
C LEU A 179 -28.85 -8.08 13.52
N VAL A 180 -28.33 -8.85 12.57
CA VAL A 180 -28.31 -10.32 12.61
C VAL A 180 -27.14 -10.85 13.46
N GLY A 181 -26.07 -10.06 13.60
CA GLY A 181 -24.85 -10.44 14.29
C GLY A 181 -23.87 -11.21 13.41
N SER A 182 -22.75 -11.62 13.99
CA SER A 182 -21.73 -12.42 13.30
C SER A 182 -22.26 -13.84 13.04
N PHE A 183 -22.17 -14.29 11.79
CA PHE A 183 -22.49 -15.66 11.41
C PHE A 183 -21.43 -16.61 11.99
N ASP A 184 -21.89 -17.54 12.83
CA ASP A 184 -21.08 -18.59 13.41
C ASP A 184 -21.61 -19.91 12.87
N SER A 185 -20.82 -20.62 12.08
CA SER A 185 -21.25 -21.86 11.41
C SER A 185 -21.58 -22.99 12.39
N THR A 186 -21.21 -22.83 13.65
CA THR A 186 -21.50 -23.78 14.74
C THR A 186 -22.91 -23.61 15.31
N LYS A 187 -23.58 -22.48 15.05
CA LYS A 187 -24.92 -22.18 15.59
C LYS A 187 -26.00 -22.57 14.58
N PRO A 188 -27.15 -23.12 15.04
CA PRO A 188 -28.27 -23.40 14.17
C PRO A 188 -28.75 -22.10 13.50
N PRO A 189 -29.33 -22.19 12.28
CA PRO A 189 -29.83 -21.01 11.59
C PRO A 189 -30.85 -20.28 12.47
N LEU A 190 -30.85 -18.94 12.41
CA LEU A 190 -31.68 -18.09 13.27
C LEU A 190 -33.18 -18.43 13.19
N VAL A 191 -33.64 -18.96 12.06
CA VAL A 191 -35.03 -19.39 11.86
C VAL A 191 -35.37 -20.56 12.77
N ASP A 192 -34.52 -21.58 12.85
CA ASP A 192 -34.76 -22.75 13.71
C ASP A 192 -34.75 -22.34 15.19
N ALA A 193 -33.85 -21.43 15.59
CA ALA A 193 -33.84 -20.89 16.95
C ALA A 193 -35.10 -20.06 17.27
N LEU A 194 -35.63 -19.32 16.28
CA LEU A 194 -36.87 -18.57 16.41
C LEU A 194 -38.09 -19.51 16.49
N GLU A 195 -38.10 -20.60 15.72
CA GLU A 195 -39.13 -21.62 15.77
C GLU A 195 -39.12 -22.38 17.10
N ASP A 196 -37.95 -22.73 17.65
CA ASP A 196 -37.83 -23.29 18.99
C ASP A 196 -38.33 -22.31 20.06
N LEU A 197 -37.94 -21.03 19.98
CA LEU A 197 -38.45 -20.01 20.91
C LEU A 197 -39.96 -19.82 20.79
N LYS A 198 -40.50 -19.84 19.57
CA LYS A 198 -41.94 -19.78 19.32
C LYS A 198 -42.64 -20.99 19.94
N PHE A 199 -42.13 -22.21 19.73
CA PHE A 199 -42.68 -23.42 20.32
C PHE A 199 -42.65 -23.36 21.85
N ARG A 200 -41.55 -22.91 22.44
CA ARG A 200 -41.44 -22.68 23.89
C ARG A 200 -42.46 -21.64 24.37
N THR A 201 -42.66 -20.57 23.60
CA THR A 201 -43.66 -19.53 23.90
C THR A 201 -45.10 -20.05 23.78
N GLU A 202 -45.38 -20.91 22.81
CA GLU A 202 -46.68 -21.59 22.67
C GLU A 202 -46.91 -22.59 23.82
N SER A 203 -45.83 -23.22 24.31
CA SER A 203 -45.85 -24.11 25.48
C SER A 203 -46.15 -23.37 26.79
N LEU A 204 -45.94 -22.04 26.86
CA LEU A 204 -46.37 -21.24 28.01
C LEU A 204 -47.92 -21.18 28.13
N ASN A 205 -48.68 -21.57 27.11
CA ASN A 205 -50.14 -21.66 27.19
C ASN A 205 -50.59 -23.09 27.52
N PRO A 206 -50.88 -23.41 28.80
CA PRO A 206 -51.18 -24.79 29.22
C PRO A 206 -52.42 -25.38 28.53
N THR A 207 -53.40 -24.54 28.16
CA THR A 207 -54.63 -24.99 27.49
C THR A 207 -54.37 -25.45 26.05
N ILE A 208 -53.41 -24.83 25.36
CA ILE A 208 -53.01 -25.25 24.01
C ILE A 208 -52.17 -26.53 24.09
N VAL A 209 -51.33 -26.66 25.12
CA VAL A 209 -50.52 -27.87 25.36
C VAL A 209 -51.40 -29.09 25.62
N GLU A 210 -52.41 -29.01 26.48
CA GLU A 210 -53.37 -30.11 26.71
C GLU A 210 -54.15 -30.48 25.43
N GLY A 211 -54.55 -29.48 24.64
CA GLY A 211 -55.21 -29.70 23.35
C GLY A 211 -54.30 -30.34 22.30
N LEU A 212 -53.01 -30.01 22.30
CA LEU A 212 -52.01 -30.64 21.44
C LEU A 212 -51.70 -32.06 21.91
N GLU A 213 -51.57 -32.30 23.22
CA GLU A 213 -51.31 -33.61 23.79
C GLU A 213 -52.42 -34.62 23.45
N THR A 214 -53.68 -34.23 23.60
CA THR A 214 -54.82 -35.08 23.23
C THR A 214 -54.82 -35.43 21.74
N ARG A 215 -54.49 -34.46 20.87
CA ARG A 215 -54.37 -34.69 19.41
C ARG A 215 -53.17 -35.56 19.06
N VAL A 216 -52.03 -35.36 19.70
CA VAL A 216 -50.82 -36.19 19.51
C VAL A 216 -51.10 -37.62 19.92
N ASN A 217 -51.77 -37.85 21.06
CA ASN A 217 -52.16 -39.18 21.50
C ASN A 217 -53.16 -39.86 20.53
N GLN A 218 -54.09 -39.11 19.95
CA GLN A 218 -54.97 -39.60 18.89
C GLN A 218 -54.23 -39.94 17.59
N ILE A 219 -53.18 -39.19 17.24
CA ILE A 219 -52.35 -39.50 16.08
C ILE A 219 -51.47 -40.73 16.38
N MET A 220 -50.88 -40.82 17.56
CA MET A 220 -50.05 -41.94 17.99
C MET A 220 -50.80 -43.27 17.90
N THR A 221 -52.02 -43.31 18.41
CA THR A 221 -52.89 -44.50 18.32
C THR A 221 -53.24 -44.86 16.87
N LYS A 222 -53.47 -43.87 15.99
CA LYS A 222 -53.67 -44.11 14.56
C LYS A 222 -52.39 -44.60 13.86
N VAL A 223 -51.23 -44.09 14.24
CA VAL A 223 -49.93 -44.53 13.69
C VAL A 223 -49.65 -45.97 14.07
N GLN A 224 -49.87 -46.36 15.32
CA GLN A 224 -49.75 -47.77 15.76
C GLN A 224 -50.66 -48.70 14.95
N GLN A 225 -51.91 -48.31 14.69
CA GLN A 225 -52.83 -49.08 13.84
C GLN A 225 -52.38 -49.17 12.38
N ILE A 226 -51.64 -48.17 11.88
CA ILE A 226 -51.07 -48.18 10.53
C ILE A 226 -49.84 -49.08 10.50
N GLU A 227 -48.95 -49.02 11.50
CA GLU A 227 -47.78 -49.90 11.62
C GLU A 227 -48.19 -51.38 11.66
N GLU A 228 -49.17 -51.75 12.49
CA GLU A 228 -49.71 -53.13 12.56
C GLU A 228 -50.29 -53.64 11.23
N LYS A 229 -50.74 -52.73 10.36
CA LYS A 229 -51.22 -53.05 9.00
C LYS A 229 -50.09 -53.07 7.97
N ARG A 230 -49.04 -52.26 8.16
CA ARG A 230 -47.93 -52.05 7.23
C ARG A 230 -46.84 -53.13 7.34
N GLU A 231 -46.63 -53.67 8.53
CA GLU A 231 -45.71 -54.79 8.79
C GLU A 231 -46.06 -56.06 7.98
N LYS A 232 -47.29 -56.15 7.49
CA LYS A 232 -47.79 -57.25 6.65
C LYS A 232 -47.54 -57.06 5.14
N SER A 233 -47.02 -55.91 4.69
CA SER A 233 -47.06 -55.54 3.26
C SER A 233 -45.76 -54.99 2.64
N ILE A 234 -44.64 -54.85 3.37
CA ILE A 234 -43.41 -54.21 2.84
C ILE A 234 -42.17 -55.07 3.10
N ASP A 235 -41.36 -55.29 2.06
CA ASP A 235 -40.07 -55.99 2.14
C ASP A 235 -39.02 -55.12 2.84
N SER A 236 -38.36 -55.68 3.87
CA SER A 236 -37.35 -54.98 4.68
C SER A 236 -36.19 -54.38 3.87
N GLU A 237 -35.84 -55.01 2.75
CA GLU A 237 -34.77 -54.57 1.84
C GLU A 237 -35.11 -53.26 1.11
N THR A 238 -36.39 -53.03 0.83
CA THR A 238 -36.84 -51.76 0.24
C THR A 238 -36.80 -50.62 1.26
N GLU A 239 -37.00 -50.91 2.54
CA GLU A 239 -36.86 -49.92 3.61
C GLU A 239 -35.40 -49.59 3.91
N THR A 240 -34.49 -50.57 3.89
CA THR A 240 -33.05 -50.30 4.06
C THR A 240 -32.53 -49.46 2.90
N ASN A 241 -32.87 -49.80 1.66
CA ASN A 241 -32.47 -49.02 0.49
C ASN A 241 -33.08 -47.61 0.51
N ALA A 242 -34.33 -47.46 0.95
CA ALA A 242 -34.94 -46.14 1.10
C ALA A 242 -34.26 -45.28 2.18
N ARG A 243 -33.85 -45.90 3.32
CA ARG A 243 -33.09 -45.21 4.37
C ARG A 243 -31.71 -44.77 3.87
N GLU A 244 -30.99 -45.65 3.19
CA GLU A 244 -29.68 -45.33 2.60
C GLU A 244 -29.78 -44.20 1.55
N LEU A 245 -30.82 -44.22 0.72
CA LEU A 245 -31.06 -43.17 -0.27
C LEU A 245 -31.40 -41.83 0.39
N LEU A 246 -32.15 -41.85 1.50
CA LEU A 246 -32.49 -40.65 2.28
C LEU A 246 -31.23 -40.08 2.95
N ASP A 247 -30.36 -40.93 3.49
CA ASP A 247 -29.07 -40.51 4.05
C ASP A 247 -28.15 -39.90 3.00
N LEU A 248 -28.08 -40.50 1.80
CA LEU A 248 -27.36 -39.91 0.68
C LEU A 248 -27.98 -38.57 0.29
N MET A 249 -29.30 -38.48 0.16
CA MET A 249 -29.99 -37.24 -0.18
C MET A 249 -29.67 -36.13 0.83
N ASN A 250 -29.72 -36.43 2.13
CA ASN A 250 -29.39 -35.47 3.20
C ASN A 250 -27.94 -34.98 3.13
N LYS A 251 -26.98 -35.88 2.86
CA LYS A 251 -25.56 -35.50 2.69
C LYS A 251 -25.36 -34.54 1.52
N TRP A 252 -26.12 -34.72 0.44
CA TRP A 252 -26.01 -33.89 -0.76
C TRP A 252 -26.92 -32.66 -0.76
N ASP A 253 -27.91 -32.55 0.12
CA ASP A 253 -28.88 -31.46 0.14
C ASP A 253 -28.21 -30.08 0.39
N VAL A 254 -27.23 -30.03 1.29
CA VAL A 254 -26.42 -28.83 1.54
C VAL A 254 -25.61 -28.44 0.29
N ALA A 255 -25.06 -29.41 -0.44
CA ALA A 255 -24.32 -29.15 -1.68
C ALA A 255 -25.25 -28.69 -2.81
N CYS A 256 -26.42 -29.31 -2.95
CA CYS A 256 -27.44 -28.96 -3.94
C CYS A 256 -28.03 -27.57 -3.70
N SER A 257 -28.28 -27.18 -2.45
CA SER A 257 -28.74 -25.83 -2.10
C SER A 257 -27.65 -24.76 -2.32
N ALA A 258 -26.37 -25.10 -2.14
CA ALA A 258 -25.26 -24.19 -2.39
C ALA A 258 -24.88 -24.07 -3.89
N LEU A 259 -25.22 -25.07 -4.72
CA LEU A 259 -24.81 -25.16 -6.13
C LEU A 259 -25.22 -23.93 -6.97
N PRO A 260 -26.45 -23.39 -6.89
CA PRO A 260 -26.83 -22.19 -7.65
C PRO A 260 -26.03 -20.95 -7.24
N SER A 261 -25.68 -20.83 -5.96
CA SER A 261 -24.86 -19.73 -5.44
C SER A 261 -23.42 -19.81 -5.98
N ASN A 262 -22.84 -21.02 -5.94
CA ASN A 262 -21.50 -21.27 -6.47
C ASN A 262 -21.44 -21.06 -7.99
N LEU A 263 -22.48 -21.46 -8.73
CA LEU A 263 -22.58 -21.20 -10.17
C LEU A 263 -22.63 -19.70 -10.46
N LYS A 264 -23.39 -18.90 -9.69
CA LYS A 264 -23.42 -17.44 -9.82
C LYS A 264 -22.06 -16.80 -9.53
N LYS A 265 -21.32 -17.29 -8.52
CA LYS A 265 -19.95 -16.84 -8.23
C LYS A 265 -19.02 -17.12 -9.40
N ILE A 266 -19.04 -18.33 -9.96
CA ILE A 266 -18.24 -18.71 -11.13
C ILE A 266 -18.64 -17.87 -12.34
N GLN A 267 -19.93 -17.61 -12.56
CA GLN A 267 -20.40 -16.76 -13.65
C GLN A 267 -19.97 -15.30 -13.49
N ALA A 268 -19.98 -14.75 -12.27
CA ALA A 268 -19.46 -13.42 -12.00
C ALA A 268 -17.94 -13.36 -12.23
N LEU A 269 -17.22 -14.43 -11.89
CA LEU A 269 -15.77 -14.54 -12.04
C LEU A 269 -15.34 -14.92 -13.47
N SER A 270 -16.24 -15.40 -14.33
CA SER A 270 -15.90 -15.92 -15.66
C SER A 270 -15.20 -14.89 -16.55
N LYS A 271 -15.64 -13.62 -16.49
CA LYS A 271 -14.98 -12.52 -17.21
C LYS A 271 -13.54 -12.29 -16.73
N LEU A 272 -13.30 -12.43 -15.43
CA LEU A 272 -11.94 -12.32 -14.88
C LEU A 272 -11.09 -13.51 -15.30
N HIS A 273 -11.65 -14.72 -15.31
CA HIS A 273 -10.95 -15.92 -15.80
C HIS A 273 -10.62 -15.81 -17.29
N GLU A 274 -11.54 -15.30 -18.12
CA GLU A 274 -11.30 -15.05 -19.54
C GLU A 274 -10.18 -14.02 -19.73
N GLN A 275 -10.18 -12.93 -18.94
CA GLN A 275 -9.11 -11.95 -18.95
C GLN A 275 -7.76 -12.59 -18.54
N ALA A 276 -7.74 -13.40 -17.48
CA ALA A 276 -6.53 -14.09 -17.01
C ALA A 276 -5.99 -15.08 -18.05
N ALA A 277 -6.88 -15.80 -18.75
CA ALA A 277 -6.51 -16.68 -19.86
C ALA A 277 -5.94 -15.89 -21.06
N SER A 278 -6.56 -14.75 -21.41
CA SER A 278 -6.02 -13.88 -22.46
C SER A 278 -4.66 -13.28 -22.09
N PHE A 279 -4.44 -13.02 -20.79
CA PHE A 279 -3.18 -12.50 -20.27
C PHE A 279 -2.06 -13.54 -20.37
N SER A 280 -2.31 -14.80 -19.99
CA SER A 280 -1.30 -15.85 -20.12
C SER A 280 -0.93 -16.07 -21.59
N GLN A 281 -1.89 -16.02 -22.52
CA GLN A 281 -1.61 -16.09 -23.95
C GLN A 281 -0.75 -14.92 -24.44
N ARG A 282 -1.09 -13.68 -24.05
CA ARG A 282 -0.28 -12.49 -24.39
C ARG A 282 1.13 -12.56 -23.80
N LEU A 283 1.27 -13.09 -22.59
CA LEU A 283 2.57 -13.27 -21.95
C LEU A 283 3.45 -14.26 -22.72
N THR A 284 2.87 -15.37 -23.19
CA THR A 284 3.58 -16.33 -24.05
C THR A 284 3.99 -15.70 -25.39
N LEU A 285 3.12 -14.93 -26.02
CA LEU A 285 3.47 -14.20 -27.26
C LEU A 285 4.60 -13.20 -27.02
N LEU A 286 4.54 -12.44 -25.92
CA LEU A 286 5.57 -11.47 -25.56
C LEU A 286 6.91 -12.15 -25.26
N ALA A 287 6.90 -13.30 -24.58
CA ALA A 287 8.09 -14.11 -24.35
C ALA A 287 8.72 -14.58 -25.67
N GLY A 288 7.90 -15.01 -26.64
CA GLY A 288 8.36 -15.38 -27.98
C GLY A 288 8.98 -14.20 -28.75
N VAL A 289 8.35 -13.01 -28.71
CA VAL A 289 8.91 -11.79 -29.32
C VAL A 289 10.24 -11.42 -28.67
N ARG A 290 10.35 -11.50 -27.34
CA ARG A 290 11.60 -11.26 -26.62
C ARG A 290 12.69 -12.21 -27.10
N GLU A 291 12.39 -13.51 -27.22
CA GLU A 291 13.36 -14.50 -27.67
C GLU A 291 13.82 -14.23 -29.12
N GLN A 292 12.90 -13.87 -30.00
CA GLN A 292 13.23 -13.49 -31.38
C GLN A 292 14.13 -12.24 -31.43
N MET A 293 13.81 -11.21 -30.64
CA MET A 293 14.62 -9.99 -30.53
C MET A 293 16.03 -10.31 -30.00
N GLU A 294 16.13 -11.21 -29.02
CA GLU A 294 17.42 -11.62 -28.48
C GLU A 294 18.25 -12.38 -29.53
N ARG A 295 17.62 -13.21 -30.37
CA ARG A 295 18.28 -13.88 -31.50
C ARG A 295 18.73 -12.89 -32.56
N SER A 296 17.91 -11.90 -32.93
CA SER A 296 18.32 -10.88 -33.91
C SER A 296 19.45 -10.01 -33.37
N MET A 297 19.40 -9.61 -32.11
CA MET A 297 20.49 -8.88 -31.46
C MET A 297 21.80 -9.67 -31.43
N LYS A 298 21.74 -11.00 -31.19
CA LYS A 298 22.93 -11.86 -31.28
C LYS A 298 23.46 -11.93 -32.71
N ALA A 299 22.59 -12.10 -33.70
CA ALA A 299 23.00 -12.10 -35.11
C ALA A 299 23.63 -10.77 -35.56
N ASP A 300 23.08 -9.63 -35.14
CA ASP A 300 23.63 -8.30 -35.43
C ASP A 300 24.99 -8.10 -34.75
N LYS A 301 25.15 -8.60 -33.51
CA LYS A 301 26.43 -8.58 -32.80
C LYS A 301 27.49 -9.41 -33.55
N ASP A 302 27.15 -10.63 -33.96
CA ASP A 302 28.06 -11.49 -34.73
C ASP A 302 28.42 -10.85 -36.09
N MET A 303 27.46 -10.17 -36.73
CA MET A 303 27.71 -9.42 -37.97
C MET A 303 28.67 -8.24 -37.72
N MET A 304 28.51 -7.50 -36.63
CA MET A 304 29.42 -6.42 -36.24
C MET A 304 30.83 -6.92 -35.94
N GLU A 305 30.96 -8.04 -35.21
CA GLU A 305 32.26 -8.66 -34.95
C GLU A 305 32.96 -9.09 -36.24
N ARG A 306 32.21 -9.68 -37.19
CA ARG A 306 32.73 -10.01 -38.53
C ARG A 306 33.17 -8.78 -39.31
N LEU A 307 32.36 -7.72 -39.34
CA LEU A 307 32.70 -6.47 -40.02
C LEU A 307 33.94 -5.81 -39.40
N GLN A 308 34.07 -5.85 -38.07
CA GLN A 308 35.27 -5.35 -37.37
C GLN A 308 36.51 -6.17 -37.73
N GLY A 309 36.40 -7.51 -37.79
CA GLY A 309 37.48 -8.38 -38.24
C GLY A 309 37.88 -8.15 -39.71
N GLU A 310 36.90 -8.01 -40.60
CA GLU A 310 37.15 -7.65 -41.99
C GLU A 310 37.78 -6.26 -42.15
N ALA A 311 37.34 -5.27 -41.38
CA ALA A 311 37.92 -3.94 -41.38
C ALA A 311 39.37 -3.98 -40.90
N ALA A 312 39.67 -4.72 -39.83
CA ALA A 312 41.03 -4.88 -39.32
C ALA A 312 41.95 -5.52 -40.38
N THR A 313 41.51 -6.61 -41.02
CA THR A 313 42.31 -7.26 -42.09
C THR A 313 42.47 -6.39 -43.33
N LYS A 314 41.44 -5.61 -43.71
CA LYS A 314 41.54 -4.63 -44.81
C LYS A 314 42.52 -3.50 -44.47
N ILE A 315 42.48 -2.98 -43.25
CA ILE A 315 43.44 -1.97 -42.75
C ILE A 315 44.86 -2.55 -42.76
N GLU A 316 45.07 -3.77 -42.30
CA GLU A 316 46.38 -4.43 -42.32
C GLU A 316 46.94 -4.60 -43.74
N LYS A 317 46.08 -4.97 -44.70
CA LYS A 317 46.45 -5.03 -46.14
C LYS A 317 46.83 -3.65 -46.69
N VAL A 318 46.10 -2.59 -46.32
CA VAL A 318 46.45 -1.22 -46.72
C VAL A 318 47.76 -0.79 -46.08
N MET A 319 47.97 -1.04 -44.79
CA MET A 319 49.20 -0.71 -44.07
C MET A 319 50.41 -1.43 -44.65
N SER A 320 50.29 -2.73 -44.95
CA SER A 320 51.36 -3.49 -45.61
C SER A 320 51.62 -2.98 -47.03
N GLY A 321 50.58 -2.63 -47.80
CA GLY A 321 50.72 -1.98 -49.10
C GLY A 321 51.45 -0.62 -49.03
N ILE A 322 51.14 0.20 -48.02
CA ILE A 322 51.83 1.47 -47.76
C ILE A 322 53.31 1.23 -47.43
N LYS A 323 53.63 0.25 -46.57
CA LYS A 323 55.04 -0.09 -46.28
C LYS A 323 55.83 -0.50 -47.53
N ILE A 324 55.21 -1.24 -48.45
CA ILE A 324 55.84 -1.62 -49.73
C ILE A 324 56.08 -0.37 -50.59
N LEU A 325 55.11 0.56 -50.65
CA LEU A 325 55.25 1.83 -51.35
C LEU A 325 56.36 2.71 -50.75
N GLU A 326 56.42 2.83 -49.43
CA GLU A 326 57.49 3.54 -48.71
C GLU A 326 58.85 2.95 -49.06
N GLY A 327 59.01 1.62 -49.02
CA GLY A 327 60.25 0.96 -49.42
C GLY A 327 60.65 1.23 -50.88
N ARG A 328 59.69 1.30 -51.80
CA ARG A 328 59.95 1.67 -53.21
C ARG A 328 60.35 3.14 -53.36
N VAL A 329 59.73 4.04 -52.61
CA VAL A 329 60.10 5.47 -52.59
C VAL A 329 61.52 5.63 -52.04
N GLU A 330 61.88 4.87 -51.03
CA GLU A 330 63.21 4.89 -50.43
C GLU A 330 64.27 4.34 -51.39
N GLN A 331 63.97 3.26 -52.12
CA GLN A 331 64.83 2.75 -53.20
C GLN A 331 65.04 3.77 -54.33
N LEU A 332 63.99 4.52 -54.71
CA LEU A 332 64.08 5.60 -55.72
C LEU A 332 64.88 6.81 -55.22
N LYS A 333 64.96 7.01 -53.91
CA LYS A 333 65.74 8.10 -53.30
C LYS A 333 67.23 7.77 -53.18
N SER A 334 67.59 6.49 -53.25
CA SER A 334 68.96 5.96 -53.20
C SER A 334 69.59 5.68 -54.58
N SER A 335 68.87 5.92 -55.67
CA SER A 335 69.35 5.85 -57.05
C SER A 335 69.46 7.24 -57.66
#